data_AF-A0A2W4TD37-F1
#
_entry.id   AF-A0A2W4TD37-F1
#
_cell.length_a   1.000
_cell.length_b   1.000
_cell.length_c   1.000
_cell.angle_alpha   90.00
_cell.angle_beta   90.00
_cell.angle_gamma   90.00
#
_symmetry.space_group_name_H-M   'P 1'
#
loop_
_entity.id
_entity.type
_entity.pdbx_description
1 polymer ?
#
loop_
_entity_poly.entity_id
_entity_poly.type
_entity_poly.pdbx_seq_one_letter_code
_entity_poly.pdbx_strand_id
1 'polypeptide(L)'
;MHWLGRFRRHDGGATAVEFAMVGGVFITLLLGVIQFGLFFVSTFQIRSAVAETVAYASVFSNTELFPDSRDQDKVREMICKDLTLVPNCTETLKLEQMPLQSLSTGKHAITGNPFIVGAPGDVLVRRAEVGIVTFVPGMSSLTVRTSSIFLQR
;
A
#
# COMPACT_ATOMS: atom_id res chain seq x y z
N MET A 1 -2.19 5.23 58.93
CA MET A 1 -2.78 4.64 57.71
C MET A 1 -4.22 5.13 57.45
N HIS A 2 -4.49 6.45 57.47
CA HIS A 2 -5.85 7.00 57.27
C HIS A 2 -6.10 7.51 55.83
N TRP A 3 -5.09 7.47 54.97
CA TRP A 3 -5.14 7.98 53.59
C TRP A 3 -5.76 7.00 52.58
N LEU A 4 -5.64 5.68 52.79
CA LEU A 4 -6.24 4.68 51.89
C LEU A 4 -7.77 4.64 51.97
N GLY A 5 -8.38 5.00 53.11
CA GLY A 5 -9.83 5.02 53.28
C GLY A 5 -10.53 6.18 52.53
N ARG A 6 -9.79 7.27 52.27
CA ARG A 6 -10.32 8.46 51.57
C ARG A 6 -10.37 8.23 50.05
N PHE A 7 -9.38 7.53 49.48
CA PHE A 7 -9.36 7.17 48.06
C PHE A 7 -10.52 6.26 47.64
N ARG A 8 -11.02 5.42 48.56
CA ARG A 8 -12.08 4.43 48.31
C ARG A 8 -13.50 5.01 48.25
N ARG A 9 -13.67 6.30 48.51
CA ARG A 9 -14.98 7.00 48.59
C ARG A 9 -15.13 8.16 47.59
N HIS A 10 -14.17 8.31 46.66
CA HIS A 10 -14.26 9.34 45.63
C HIS A 10 -15.01 8.81 44.41
N ASP A 11 -16.28 9.17 44.27
CA ASP A 11 -17.13 8.88 43.10
C ASP A 11 -16.52 9.39 41.79
N GLY A 12 -15.68 10.43 41.86
CA GLY A 12 -14.90 10.94 40.73
C GLY A 12 -13.86 9.96 40.15
N GLY A 13 -13.46 8.92 40.91
CA GLY A 13 -12.59 7.86 40.41
C GLY A 13 -13.34 6.86 39.53
N ALA A 14 -14.61 6.57 39.86
CA ALA A 14 -15.45 5.68 39.06
C ALA A 14 -15.80 6.32 37.70
N THR A 15 -16.16 7.61 37.70
CA THR A 15 -16.44 8.35 36.47
C THR A 15 -15.21 8.51 35.57
N ALA A 16 -14.01 8.60 36.14
CA ALA A 16 -12.77 8.62 35.36
C ALA A 16 -12.52 7.29 34.63
N VAL A 17 -12.83 6.15 35.25
CA VAL A 17 -12.70 4.82 34.63
C VAL A 17 -13.76 4.62 33.53
N GLU A 18 -15.01 5.03 33.77
CA GLU A 18 -16.08 5.00 32.77
C GLU A 18 -15.74 5.84 31.54
N PHE A 19 -15.23 7.05 31.76
CA PHE A 19 -14.78 7.92 30.67
C PHE A 19 -13.55 7.37 29.93
N ALA A 20 -12.63 6.70 30.65
CA ALA A 20 -11.49 6.03 30.02
C ALA A 20 -11.93 4.85 29.13
N MET A 21 -12.94 4.08 29.53
CA MET A 21 -13.49 3.01 28.68
C MET A 21 -14.15 3.56 27.42
N VAL A 22 -15.07 4.52 27.55
CA VAL A 22 -15.77 5.11 26.41
C VAL A 22 -14.79 5.90 25.52
N GLY A 23 -13.89 6.66 26.14
CA GLY A 23 -12.84 7.41 25.46
C GLY A 23 -11.87 6.50 24.71
N GLY A 24 -11.45 5.37 25.31
CA GLY A 24 -10.58 4.39 24.66
C GLY A 24 -11.23 3.79 23.40
N VAL A 25 -12.50 3.41 23.48
CA VAL A 25 -13.26 2.91 22.33
C VAL A 25 -13.40 3.99 21.25
N PHE A 26 -13.76 5.21 21.65
CA PHE A 26 -13.91 6.34 20.73
C PHE A 26 -12.61 6.68 19.98
N ILE A 27 -11.47 6.75 20.69
CA ILE A 27 -10.17 7.01 20.08
C ILE A 27 -9.76 5.88 19.15
N THR A 28 -10.01 4.62 19.52
CA THR A 28 -9.72 3.46 18.66
C THR A 28 -10.52 3.53 17.36
N LEU A 29 -11.82 3.86 17.45
CA LEU A 29 -12.67 4.06 16.27
C LEU A 29 -12.19 5.23 15.41
N LEU A 30 -11.83 6.36 16.03
CA LEU A 30 -11.30 7.52 15.32
C LEU A 30 -10.03 7.18 14.54
N LEU A 31 -9.07 6.50 15.18
CA LEU A 31 -7.85 6.03 14.54
C LEU A 31 -8.16 5.02 13.41
N GLY A 32 -9.15 4.15 13.61
CA GLY A 32 -9.65 3.23 12.60
C GLY A 32 -10.15 3.94 11.33
N VAL A 33 -10.96 4.98 11.49
CA VAL A 33 -11.46 5.79 10.37
C VAL A 33 -10.33 6.50 9.63
N ILE A 34 -9.37 7.07 10.36
CA ILE A 34 -8.19 7.72 9.76
C ILE A 34 -7.36 6.70 8.98
N GLN A 35 -7.09 5.52 9.56
CA GLN A 35 -6.36 4.43 8.91
C GLN A 35 -7.06 3.97 7.62
N PHE A 36 -8.39 3.87 7.64
CA PHE A 36 -9.17 3.54 6.45
C PHE A 36 -9.04 4.60 5.36
N GLY A 37 -9.09 5.89 5.72
CA GLY A 37 -8.85 7.00 4.79
C GLY A 37 -7.46 6.91 4.14
N LEU A 38 -6.41 6.66 4.93
CA LEU A 38 -5.04 6.51 4.44
C LEU A 38 -4.87 5.30 3.52
N PHE A 39 -5.55 4.18 3.82
CA PHE A 39 -5.59 3.01 2.95
C PHE A 39 -6.19 3.34 1.59
N PHE A 40 -7.30 4.09 1.56
CA PHE A 40 -7.95 4.49 0.32
C PHE A 40 -7.07 5.43 -0.52
N VAL A 41 -6.46 6.43 0.12
CA VAL A 41 -5.51 7.35 -0.56
C VAL A 41 -4.34 6.57 -1.14
N SER A 42 -3.72 5.67 -0.37
CA SER A 42 -2.60 4.84 -0.84
C SER A 42 -3.01 3.95 -2.02
N THR A 43 -4.24 3.43 -2.01
CA THR A 43 -4.83 2.67 -3.12
C THR A 43 -4.98 3.51 -4.39
N PHE A 44 -5.40 4.76 -4.26
CA PHE A 44 -5.48 5.66 -5.40
C PHE A 44 -4.10 6.02 -5.95
N GLN A 45 -3.15 6.38 -5.07
CA GLN A 45 -1.79 6.75 -5.47
C GLN A 45 -1.09 5.62 -6.24
N ILE A 46 -1.11 4.40 -5.72
CA ILE A 46 -0.45 3.27 -6.40
C ILE A 46 -1.12 2.90 -7.73
N ARG A 47 -2.44 3.03 -7.82
CA ARG A 47 -3.14 2.80 -9.09
C ARG A 47 -2.77 3.83 -10.14
N SER A 48 -2.73 5.11 -9.76
CA SER A 48 -2.33 6.20 -10.63
C SER A 48 -0.88 6.04 -11.09
N ALA A 49 0.04 5.86 -10.14
CA ALA A 49 1.47 5.73 -10.43
C ALA A 49 1.77 4.52 -11.32
N VAL A 50 1.18 3.35 -11.03
CA VAL A 50 1.35 2.17 -11.87
C VAL A 50 0.78 2.38 -13.27
N ALA A 51 -0.40 3.00 -13.39
CA ALA A 51 -0.98 3.32 -14.70
C ALA A 51 -0.10 4.26 -15.52
N GLU A 52 0.50 5.26 -14.88
CA GLU A 52 1.44 6.19 -15.52
C GLU A 52 2.70 5.46 -16.02
N THR A 53 3.33 4.63 -15.19
CA THR A 53 4.51 3.86 -15.62
C THR A 53 4.21 2.89 -16.76
N VAL A 54 2.97 2.38 -16.83
CA VAL A 54 2.50 1.53 -17.91
C VAL A 54 2.25 2.33 -19.19
N ALA A 55 1.67 3.53 -19.07
CA ALA A 55 1.51 4.43 -20.20
C ALA A 55 2.88 4.74 -20.84
N TYR A 56 3.89 5.06 -20.02
CA TYR A 56 5.26 5.26 -20.52
C TYR A 56 5.82 4.02 -21.21
N ALA A 57 5.67 2.84 -20.61
CA ALA A 57 6.14 1.60 -21.22
C ALA A 57 5.47 1.30 -22.57
N SER A 58 4.18 1.59 -22.72
CA SER A 58 3.42 1.33 -23.94
C SER A 58 3.67 2.32 -25.09
N VAL A 59 4.04 3.56 -24.76
CA VAL A 59 4.26 4.64 -25.75
C VAL A 59 5.72 4.72 -26.16
N PHE A 60 6.64 4.55 -25.21
CA PHE A 60 8.08 4.71 -25.40
C PHE A 60 8.82 3.37 -25.40
N SER A 61 8.12 2.28 -25.66
CA SER A 61 8.70 0.93 -25.70
C SER A 61 9.96 0.88 -26.58
N ASN A 62 10.00 1.59 -27.70
CA ASN A 62 11.04 1.44 -28.72
C ASN A 62 12.08 2.57 -28.71
N THR A 63 12.04 3.43 -27.70
CA THR A 63 12.76 4.70 -27.73
C THR A 63 13.77 4.80 -26.59
N GLU A 64 15.03 5.11 -26.93
CA GLU A 64 16.07 5.47 -25.94
C GLU A 64 15.74 6.76 -25.16
N LEU A 65 14.61 7.42 -25.45
CA LEU A 65 14.15 8.58 -24.72
C LEU A 65 13.70 8.26 -23.28
N PHE A 66 13.31 7.01 -22.98
CA PHE A 66 12.86 6.61 -21.63
C PHE A 66 13.31 5.18 -21.26
N PRO A 67 14.63 4.92 -21.17
CA PRO A 67 15.16 3.60 -20.80
C PRO A 67 14.71 3.17 -19.40
N ASP A 68 14.46 4.13 -18.52
CA ASP A 68 13.98 3.96 -17.15
C ASP A 68 12.62 3.23 -17.06
N SER A 69 11.82 3.22 -18.13
CA SER A 69 10.53 2.51 -18.16
C SER A 69 10.66 0.99 -18.31
N ARG A 70 11.86 0.51 -18.67
CA ARG A 70 12.21 -0.90 -18.90
C ARG A 70 13.04 -1.51 -17.77
N ASP A 71 13.57 -0.68 -16.86
CA ASP A 71 14.33 -1.11 -15.69
C ASP A 71 13.40 -1.20 -14.47
N GLN A 72 13.40 -2.36 -13.80
CA GLN A 72 12.54 -2.61 -12.65
C GLN A 72 12.80 -1.63 -11.50
N ASP A 73 14.06 -1.29 -11.25
CA ASP A 73 14.45 -0.40 -10.15
C ASP A 73 14.04 1.04 -10.44
N LYS A 74 14.16 1.47 -11.69
CA LYS A 74 13.70 2.80 -12.12
C LYS A 74 12.19 2.92 -12.12
N VAL A 75 11.46 1.89 -12.57
CA VAL A 75 10.00 1.86 -12.44
C VAL A 75 9.57 1.88 -10.97
N ARG A 76 10.29 1.18 -10.09
CA ARG A 76 10.06 1.23 -8.65
C ARG A 76 10.27 2.63 -8.08
N GLU A 77 11.36 3.30 -8.45
CA GLU A 77 11.63 4.70 -8.07
C GLU A 77 10.51 5.64 -8.52
N MET A 78 10.04 5.51 -9.78
CA MET A 78 8.94 6.32 -10.32
C MET A 78 7.65 6.12 -9.52
N ILE A 79 7.27 4.87 -9.22
CA ILE A 79 6.09 4.59 -8.42
C ILE A 79 6.25 5.16 -7.01
N CYS A 80 7.41 4.93 -6.38
CA CYS A 80 7.64 5.34 -5.00
C CYS A 80 7.71 6.86 -4.80
N LYS A 81 7.95 7.63 -5.87
CA LYS A 81 7.89 9.10 -5.82
C LYS A 81 6.48 9.63 -5.48
N ASP A 82 5.44 8.91 -5.92
CA ASP A 82 4.04 9.32 -5.70
C ASP A 82 3.43 8.72 -4.42
N LEU A 83 4.07 7.69 -3.85
CA LEU A 83 3.63 6.99 -2.66
C LEU A 83 4.20 7.64 -1.38
N THR A 84 3.61 8.75 -0.96
CA THR A 84 4.06 9.50 0.25
C THR A 84 3.70 8.84 1.58
N LEU A 85 2.71 7.95 1.61
CA LEU A 85 2.21 7.28 2.82
C LEU A 85 2.86 5.90 3.07
N VAL A 86 3.86 5.56 2.26
CA VAL A 86 4.55 4.26 2.30
C VAL A 86 6.02 4.48 2.66
N PRO A 87 6.40 4.29 3.93
CA PRO A 87 7.80 4.38 4.33
C PRO A 87 8.60 3.24 3.67
N ASN A 88 9.85 3.52 3.31
CA ASN A 88 10.76 2.56 2.67
C ASN A 88 10.10 1.88 1.45
N CYS A 89 9.35 2.65 0.66
CA CYS A 89 8.63 2.13 -0.52
C CYS A 89 9.57 1.35 -1.45
N THR A 90 10.79 1.84 -1.70
CA THR A 90 11.74 1.19 -2.60
C THR A 90 12.18 -0.21 -2.12
N GLU A 91 12.17 -0.47 -0.82
CA GLU A 91 12.55 -1.78 -0.27
C GLU A 91 11.35 -2.73 -0.14
N THR A 92 10.15 -2.17 0.03
CA THR A 92 8.93 -2.92 0.36
C THR A 92 8.00 -3.11 -0.83
N LEU A 93 8.15 -2.33 -1.91
CA LEU A 93 7.36 -2.44 -3.13
C LEU A 93 7.75 -3.70 -3.90
N LYS A 94 6.86 -4.67 -3.90
CA LYS A 94 6.92 -5.83 -4.78
C LYS A 94 6.32 -5.42 -6.11
N LEU A 95 7.17 -5.32 -7.13
CA LEU A 95 6.80 -4.98 -8.49
C LEU A 95 7.12 -6.14 -9.41
N GLU A 96 6.15 -6.64 -10.17
CA GLU A 96 6.35 -7.70 -11.15
C GLU A 96 5.70 -7.32 -12.49
N GLN A 97 6.28 -7.81 -13.57
CA GLN A 97 5.78 -7.64 -14.92
C GLN A 97 6.01 -8.93 -15.71
N MET A 98 4.95 -9.42 -16.35
CA MET A 98 5.03 -10.65 -17.12
C MET A 98 3.96 -10.70 -18.22
N PRO A 99 4.14 -11.51 -19.27
CA PRO A 99 3.10 -11.75 -20.26
C PRO A 99 1.82 -12.26 -19.60
N LEU A 100 0.66 -11.78 -20.05
CA LEU A 100 -0.64 -12.18 -19.49
C LEU A 100 -0.83 -13.70 -19.54
N GLN A 101 -0.30 -14.34 -20.57
CA GLN A 101 -0.38 -15.80 -20.75
C GLN A 101 0.40 -16.59 -19.69
N SER A 102 1.36 -15.97 -18.99
CA SER A 102 2.13 -16.60 -17.91
C SER A 102 1.39 -16.62 -16.57
N LEU A 103 0.31 -15.86 -16.44
CA LEU A 103 -0.56 -15.88 -15.27
C LEU A 103 -1.57 -17.03 -15.41
N SER A 104 -1.61 -17.93 -14.43
CA SER A 104 -2.70 -18.91 -14.37
C SER A 104 -4.00 -18.24 -13.92
N THR A 105 -5.13 -18.88 -14.22
CA THR A 105 -6.46 -18.45 -13.77
C THR A 105 -6.68 -18.61 -12.26
N GLY A 106 -5.71 -19.21 -11.53
CA GLY A 106 -5.76 -19.40 -10.08
C GLY A 106 -5.28 -18.19 -9.28
N LYS A 107 -5.25 -18.35 -7.94
CA LYS A 107 -4.69 -17.34 -7.04
C LYS A 107 -3.17 -17.29 -7.21
N HIS A 108 -2.65 -16.17 -7.72
CA HIS A 108 -1.20 -15.89 -7.80
C HIS A 108 -0.77 -14.82 -6.80
N ALA A 109 0.17 -15.18 -5.92
CA ALA A 109 0.84 -14.23 -5.05
C ALA A 109 1.71 -13.26 -5.86
N ILE A 110 1.84 -12.01 -5.40
CA ILE A 110 2.79 -11.04 -5.94
C ILE A 110 4.09 -11.22 -5.17
N THR A 111 5.15 -11.61 -5.87
CA THR A 111 6.46 -11.88 -5.28
C THR A 111 7.47 -10.76 -5.55
N GLY A 112 7.17 -9.87 -6.50
CA GLY A 112 8.08 -8.82 -6.95
C GLY A 112 9.07 -9.28 -8.02
N ASN A 113 8.80 -10.44 -8.63
CA ASN A 113 9.55 -11.05 -9.71
C ASN A 113 8.62 -12.06 -10.41
N PRO A 114 8.66 -12.28 -11.74
CA PRO A 114 9.59 -11.71 -12.72
C PRO A 114 9.25 -10.27 -13.13
N PHE A 115 10.23 -9.53 -13.66
CA PHE A 115 10.02 -8.27 -14.38
C PHE A 115 10.54 -8.41 -15.82
N ILE A 116 9.63 -8.72 -16.74
CA ILE A 116 9.91 -9.04 -18.14
C ILE A 116 9.40 -7.89 -19.02
N VAL A 117 10.29 -7.27 -19.78
CA VAL A 117 9.96 -6.12 -20.63
C VAL A 117 9.06 -6.48 -21.82
N GLY A 118 9.07 -7.74 -22.25
CA GLY A 118 8.26 -8.24 -23.37
C GLY A 118 8.77 -7.80 -24.74
N ALA A 119 8.33 -8.52 -25.78
CA ALA A 119 8.57 -8.17 -27.17
C ALA A 119 7.43 -7.28 -27.72
N PRO A 120 7.65 -6.53 -28.80
CA PRO A 120 6.58 -5.81 -29.49
C PRO A 120 5.42 -6.75 -29.86
N GLY A 121 4.19 -6.37 -29.53
CA GLY A 121 2.98 -7.18 -29.70
C GLY A 121 2.57 -7.98 -28.47
N ASP A 122 3.42 -8.13 -27.46
CA ASP A 122 3.08 -8.85 -26.23
C ASP A 122 2.07 -8.05 -25.39
N VAL A 123 1.08 -8.76 -24.84
CA VAL A 123 0.21 -8.22 -23.81
C VAL A 123 0.80 -8.56 -22.44
N LEU A 124 1.25 -7.53 -21.74
CA LEU A 124 1.92 -7.63 -20.45
C LEU A 124 0.98 -7.20 -19.32
N VAL A 125 1.20 -7.77 -18.16
CA VAL A 125 0.57 -7.35 -16.91
C VAL A 125 1.65 -6.86 -15.97
N ARG A 126 1.49 -5.64 -15.47
CA ARG A 126 2.30 -5.09 -14.37
C ARG A 126 1.47 -5.13 -13.10
N ARG A 127 2.01 -5.76 -12.06
CA ARG A 127 1.36 -5.89 -10.75
C ARG A 127 2.27 -5.31 -9.68
N ALA A 128 1.67 -4.62 -8.74
CA ALA A 128 2.39 -4.02 -7.63
C ALA A 128 1.68 -4.32 -6.30
N GLU A 129 2.47 -4.58 -5.27
CA GLU A 129 2.01 -4.79 -3.90
C GLU A 129 2.94 -4.06 -2.94
N VAL A 130 2.36 -3.32 -1.99
CA VAL A 130 3.13 -2.64 -0.95
C VAL A 130 2.38 -2.61 0.37
N GLY A 131 3.12 -2.69 1.47
CA GLY A 131 2.59 -2.50 2.82
C GLY A 131 2.39 -1.02 3.13
N ILE A 132 1.32 -0.68 3.83
CA ILE A 132 1.12 0.67 4.36
C ILE A 132 1.32 0.69 5.87
N VAL A 133 1.64 1.86 6.42
CA VAL A 133 1.73 2.03 7.87
C VAL A 133 0.40 1.66 8.52
N THR A 134 0.45 0.78 9.51
CA THR A 134 -0.70 0.39 10.33
C THR A 134 -0.42 0.82 11.76
N PHE A 135 -1.19 1.79 12.28
CA PHE A 135 -0.99 2.33 13.63
C PHE A 135 -2.16 2.05 14.59
N VAL A 136 -3.25 1.49 14.08
CA VAL A 136 -4.39 1.12 14.92
C VAL A 136 -4.06 -0.16 15.68
N PRO A 137 -4.18 -0.16 17.03
CA PRO A 137 -3.87 -1.34 17.82
C PRO A 137 -4.82 -2.49 17.49
N GLY A 138 -4.29 -3.71 17.42
CA GLY A 138 -5.06 -4.93 17.17
C GLY A 138 -5.35 -5.24 15.70
N MET A 139 -4.94 -4.39 14.74
CA MET A 139 -5.03 -4.70 13.31
C MET A 139 -3.75 -5.34 12.78
N SER A 140 -3.90 -6.32 11.89
CA SER A 140 -2.78 -6.90 11.12
C SER A 140 -2.27 -5.91 10.07
N SER A 141 -1.07 -6.15 9.55
CA SER A 141 -0.48 -5.33 8.47
C SER A 141 -1.41 -5.22 7.27
N LEU A 142 -1.63 -4.00 6.80
CA LEU A 142 -2.42 -3.71 5.60
C LEU A 142 -1.52 -3.62 4.37
N THR A 143 -1.92 -4.30 3.29
CA THR A 143 -1.23 -4.24 2.00
C THR A 143 -2.17 -3.74 0.92
N VAL A 144 -1.67 -2.84 0.07
CA VAL A 144 -2.38 -2.37 -1.11
C VAL A 144 -1.84 -3.10 -2.33
N ARG A 145 -2.74 -3.50 -3.23
CA ARG A 145 -2.40 -4.23 -4.46
C ARG A 145 -3.05 -3.58 -5.66
N THR A 146 -2.34 -3.57 -6.78
CA THR A 146 -2.86 -3.11 -8.07
C THR A 146 -2.29 -3.95 -9.21
N SER A 147 -3.02 -4.00 -10.31
CA SER A 147 -2.62 -4.67 -11.54
C SER A 147 -3.14 -3.90 -12.74
N SER A 148 -2.30 -3.71 -13.74
CA SER A 148 -2.63 -3.05 -15.00
C SER A 148 -2.11 -3.87 -16.17
N ILE A 149 -2.87 -3.90 -17.25
CA ILE A 149 -2.55 -4.63 -18.48
C ILE A 149 -2.23 -3.62 -19.58
N PHE A 150 -1.24 -3.91 -20.40
CA PHE A 150 -0.88 -3.07 -21.54
C PHE A 150 -0.28 -3.87 -22.68
N LEU A 151 -0.36 -3.29 -23.87
CA LEU A 151 0.29 -3.81 -25.07
C LEU A 151 1.68 -3.20 -25.18
N GLN A 152 2.70 -4.03 -25.35
CA GLN A 152 4.03 -3.61 -25.71
C GLN A 152 4.03 -3.26 -27.21
N ARG A 153 4.31 -2.01 -27.57
CA ARG A 153 4.41 -1.58 -28.98
C ARG A 153 5.82 -1.71 -29.51
#